data_AF-A0A953Q5L3-F1
#
_entry.id   AF-A0A953Q5L3-F1
#
_cell.length_a   1.000
_cell.length_b   1.000
_cell.length_c   1.000
_cell.angle_alpha   90.00
_cell.angle_beta   90.00
_cell.angle_gamma   90.00
#
_symmetry.space_group_name_H-M   'P 1'
#
loop_
_entity.id
_entity.type
_entity.pdbx_description
1 polymer ?
#
loop_
_entity_poly.entity_id
_entity_poly.type
_entity_poly.pdbx_seq_one_letter_code
_entity_poly.pdbx_strand_id
1 'polypeptide(L)' 'MNTKKIQDRAERKKLKRAARKKRAPKPKRDYPRGSKKPKLKKKGPGAPPRR' A
#
# COMPACT_ATOMS: atom_id res chain seq x y z
N MET A 1 -8.02 4.99 14.41
CA MET A 1 -8.62 6.33 14.62
C MET A 1 -9.34 6.76 13.35
N ASN A 2 -10.64 7.08 13.45
CA ASN A 2 -11.45 7.54 12.32
C ASN A 2 -11.32 9.06 12.14
N THR A 3 -10.51 9.51 11.17
CA THR A 3 -10.30 10.94 10.89
C THR A 3 -11.12 11.44 9.68
N LYS A 4 -12.17 10.71 9.28
CA LYS A 4 -12.96 11.02 8.07
C LYS A 4 -13.82 12.28 8.22
N LYS A 5 -14.25 12.59 9.45
CA LYS A 5 -15.12 13.74 9.77
C LYS A 5 -14.36 15.04 10.07
N ILE A 6 -13.03 14.99 10.18
CA ILE A 6 -12.22 16.17 10.50
C ILE A 6 -12.01 16.98 9.20
N GLN A 7 -12.64 18.16 9.14
CA GLN A 7 -12.56 19.07 8.00
C GLN A 7 -11.23 19.82 7.97
N ASP A 8 -10.71 20.21 9.14
CA ASP A 8 -9.40 20.85 9.21
C ASP A 8 -8.26 19.89 8.84
N ARG A 9 -7.43 20.34 7.89
CA ARG A 9 -6.34 19.54 7.35
C ARG A 9 -5.17 19.46 8.33
N ALA A 10 -4.93 20.51 9.13
CA ALA A 10 -3.78 20.56 10.03
C ALA A 10 -3.96 19.60 11.21
N GLU A 11 -5.12 19.64 11.84
CA GLU A 11 -5.52 18.74 12.93
C GLU A 11 -5.53 17.27 12.48
N ARG A 12 -6.15 16.98 11.33
CA ARG A 12 -6.16 15.64 10.75
C ARG A 12 -4.75 15.10 10.51
N LYS A 13 -3.81 15.94 10.08
CA LYS A 13 -2.40 15.55 9.88
C LYS A 13 -1.69 15.33 11.21
N LYS A 14 -1.87 16.18 12.21
CA LYS A 14 -1.29 16.03 13.56
C LYS A 14 -1.71 14.69 14.18
N LEU A 15 -3.00 14.38 14.14
CA LEU A 15 -3.56 13.12 14.65
C LEU A 15 -3.01 11.90 13.92
N LYS A 16 -2.93 11.93 12.59
CA LYS A 16 -2.32 10.86 11.79
C LYS A 16 -0.83 10.69 12.10
N ARG A 17 -0.09 11.78 12.33
CA ARG A 17 1.34 11.73 12.70
C ARG A 17 1.52 11.13 14.09
N ALA A 18 0.73 11.54 15.09
CA ALA A 18 0.77 10.97 16.43
C ALA A 18 0.50 9.45 16.41
N ALA A 19 -0.52 9.03 15.65
CA ALA A 19 -0.84 7.61 15.48
C ALA A 19 0.28 6.82 14.78
N ARG A 20 0.97 7.41 13.79
CA ARG A 20 2.12 6.77 13.11
C ARG A 20 3.34 6.70 14.01
N LYS A 21 3.61 7.73 14.83
CA LYS A 21 4.75 7.77 15.76
C LYS A 21 4.65 6.70 16.84
N LYS A 22 3.44 6.40 17.32
CA LYS A 22 3.17 5.33 18.29
C LYS A 22 3.19 3.92 17.70
N ARG A 23 3.24 3.77 16.37
CA ARG A 23 3.13 2.47 15.71
C ARG A 23 4.47 1.76 15.72
N ALA A 24 4.46 0.46 16.02
CA ALA A 24 5.66 -0.36 15.95
C ALA A 24 6.32 -0.30 14.55
N PRO A 25 7.66 -0.36 14.48
CA PRO A 25 8.38 -0.40 13.21
C PRO A 25 7.95 -1.62 12.40
N LYS A 26 8.02 -1.49 11.07
CA LYS A 26 7.77 -2.62 10.18
C LYS A 26 8.89 -3.66 10.35
N PRO A 27 8.58 -4.95 10.30
CA PRO A 27 9.61 -5.99 10.31
C PRO A 27 10.56 -5.83 9.12
N LYS A 28 11.76 -6.38 9.27
CA LYS A 28 12.73 -6.49 8.16
C LYS A 28 12.09 -7.30 7.02
N ARG A 29 12.54 -7.07 5.79
CA ARG A 29 12.06 -7.82 4.63
C ARG A 29 12.81 -9.14 4.54
N ASP A 30 12.09 -10.25 4.52
CA ASP A 30 12.71 -11.58 4.37
C ASP A 30 13.07 -11.90 2.91
N TYR A 31 12.43 -11.22 1.95
CA TYR A 31 12.60 -11.47 0.53
C TYR A 31 12.96 -10.21 -0.27
N PRO A 32 13.67 -10.37 -1.40
CA PRO A 32 14.02 -9.27 -2.30
C PRO A 32 12.80 -8.48 -2.78
N ARG A 33 12.99 -7.19 -3.07
CA ARG A 33 11.95 -6.36 -3.71
C ARG A 33 11.55 -7.00 -5.04
N GLY A 34 10.24 -7.16 -5.26
CA GLY A 34 9.71 -7.68 -6.52
C GLY A 34 9.66 -9.20 -6.65
N SER A 35 10.13 -9.98 -5.67
CA SER A 35 10.05 -11.45 -5.73
C SER A 35 8.62 -11.99 -5.84
N LYS A 36 7.65 -11.29 -5.22
CA LYS A 36 6.21 -11.60 -5.30
C LYS A 36 5.52 -10.98 -6.53
N LYS A 37 6.24 -10.27 -7.41
CA LYS A 37 5.64 -9.74 -8.64
C LYS A 37 5.35 -10.92 -9.57
N PRO A 38 4.09 -11.12 -10.02
CA PRO A 38 3.80 -12.21 -10.93
C PRO A 38 4.61 -12.02 -12.22
N LYS A 39 5.30 -13.08 -12.66
CA LYS A 39 5.92 -13.10 -13.98
C LYS A 39 4.80 -13.04 -15.00
N LEU A 40 4.75 -11.97 -15.79
CA LEU A 40 3.82 -11.88 -16.91
C LEU A 40 4.29 -12.89 -17.96
N LYS A 41 3.58 -14.02 -18.11
CA LYS A 41 3.84 -14.92 -19.23
C LYS A 41 3.33 -14.24 -20.51
N LYS A 42 4.12 -14.33 -21.59
CA LYS A 42 3.68 -13.89 -22.92
C LYS A 42 2.37 -14.62 -23.23
N LYS A 43 1.32 -13.88 -23.58
CA LYS A 43 0.08 -14.51 -24.06
C LYS A 43 0.44 -15.26 -25.35
N GLY A 44 0.23 -16.57 -25.37
CA GLY A 44 0.39 -17.36 -26.59
C GLY A 44 -0.56 -16.87 -27.69
N PRO A 45 -0.29 -17.21 -28.97
CA PRO A 45 -1.26 -16.98 -30.04
C PRO A 45 -2.56 -17.72 -29.67
N GLY A 46 -3.64 -16.97 -29.41
CA GLY A 46 -4.96 -17.53 -29.07
C GLY A 46 -5.63 -17.01 -27.80
N ALA A 47 -4.97 -16.20 -26.97
CA ALA A 47 -5.64 -15.63 -25.79
C ALA A 47 -6.55 -14.43 -26.17
N PRO A 48 -7.84 -14.41 -25.79
CA PRO A 48 -8.74 -13.32 -26.15
C PRO A 48 -8.26 -11.99 -25.55
N PRO A 49 -8.37 -10.87 -26.30
CA PRO A 49 -8.16 -9.55 -25.75
C PRO A 49 -9.18 -9.31 -24.64
N ARG A 50 -8.73 -8.82 -23.48
CA ARG A 50 -9.64 -8.45 -22.39
C ARG A 50 -10.40 -7.20 -22.87
N ARG A 51 -11.71 -7.35 -23.09
CA ARG A 51 -12.66 -6.22 -23.10
C ARG A 51 -12.78 -5.66 -21.69
#